data_AF-A0A9E4UC16-F1
#
_entry.id   AF-A0A9E4UC16-F1
#
_cell.length_a   1.000
_cell.length_b   1.000
_cell.length_c   1.000
_cell.angle_alpha   90.00
_cell.angle_beta   90.00
_cell.angle_gamma   90.00
#
_symmetry.space_group_name_H-M   'P 1'
#
loop_
_entity.id
_entity.type
_entity.pdbx_description
1 polymer ?
#
loop_
_entity_poly.entity_id
_entity_poly.type
_entity_poly.pdbx_seq_one_letter_code
_entity_poly.pdbx_strand_id
1 'polypeptide(L)'
;MATTTISDRRDDVMFASSDLPVKVTGMQTMASKMWVPLLGMGFMIVAIAFIVGLVTSSVAGDYFTASKLTREAAVTGSTLATQQAFLESTKIWLPAFKFFGIGMMLGGVTFLLATILGALRTGGGAVQEALGSEVRIIQTPMTAKAFPMLMMMGMMLMMIALIVAIPTATLSYSYWNHSIATQLNPALAGSGILDNLATINSIKLWLAPLKFLGMASLFAGIGLALATIVRVLRWQSGRLWEMLS
;
A
#
# COMPACT_ATOMS: atom_id res chain seq x y z
N MET A 1 11.41 -41.60 -20.26
CA MET A 1 11.59 -41.63 -18.79
C MET A 1 11.40 -40.22 -18.27
N ALA A 2 10.24 -39.93 -17.69
CA ALA A 2 10.01 -38.67 -16.99
C ALA A 2 10.39 -38.89 -15.53
N THR A 3 11.43 -38.19 -15.06
CA THR A 3 11.90 -38.25 -13.68
C THR A 3 10.87 -37.56 -12.79
N THR A 4 9.97 -38.33 -12.22
CA THR A 4 9.10 -37.91 -11.12
C THR A 4 9.99 -37.61 -9.92
N THR A 5 10.22 -36.32 -9.67
CA THR A 5 10.79 -35.85 -8.41
C THR A 5 9.73 -36.14 -7.34
N ILE A 6 9.94 -37.21 -6.60
CA ILE A 6 9.17 -37.57 -5.40
C ILE A 6 9.17 -36.33 -4.51
N SER A 7 7.99 -35.74 -4.30
CA SER A 7 7.76 -34.74 -3.26
C SER A 7 8.21 -35.36 -1.95
N ASP A 8 9.26 -34.81 -1.35
CA ASP A 8 9.86 -35.28 -0.11
C ASP A 8 8.74 -35.45 0.94
N ARG A 9 8.64 -36.65 1.52
CA ARG A 9 7.64 -37.09 2.53
C ARG A 9 7.67 -36.24 3.83
N ARG A 10 8.47 -35.17 3.86
CA ARG A 10 8.75 -34.28 4.99
C ARG A 10 7.86 -33.03 5.07
N ASP A 11 7.06 -32.74 4.03
CA ASP A 11 6.20 -31.54 3.99
C ASP A 11 4.71 -31.80 4.34
N ASP A 12 4.34 -33.07 4.55
CA ASP A 12 2.97 -33.48 4.81
C ASP A 12 2.72 -33.59 6.32
N VAL A 13 1.68 -32.92 6.82
CA VAL A 13 1.16 -33.16 8.17
C VAL A 13 -0.13 -33.95 8.01
N MET A 14 -0.18 -35.14 8.61
CA MET A 14 -1.43 -35.88 8.75
C MET A 14 -2.34 -35.13 9.72
N PHE A 15 -3.53 -34.77 9.27
CA PHE A 15 -4.60 -34.33 10.15
C PHE A 15 -5.54 -35.52 10.32
N ALA A 16 -5.87 -35.88 11.56
CA ALA A 16 -7.00 -36.77 11.82
C ALA A 16 -8.28 -36.09 11.29
N SER A 17 -9.27 -36.86 10.84
CA SER A 17 -10.52 -36.33 10.27
C SER A 17 -11.23 -35.34 11.22
N SER A 18 -11.02 -35.48 12.54
CA SER A 18 -11.51 -34.60 13.59
C SER A 18 -10.74 -33.28 13.76
N ASP A 19 -9.50 -33.21 13.27
CA ASP A 19 -8.58 -32.07 13.40
C ASP A 19 -8.43 -31.27 12.11
N LEU A 20 -9.12 -31.67 11.04
CA LEU A 20 -9.16 -30.91 9.80
C LEU A 20 -9.82 -29.56 10.05
N PRO A 21 -9.14 -28.43 9.80
CA PRO A 21 -9.82 -27.14 9.72
C PRO A 21 -10.55 -27.09 8.37
N VAL A 22 -11.59 -27.91 8.21
CA VAL A 22 -12.57 -27.76 7.10
C VAL A 22 -13.36 -26.45 7.28
N LYS A 23 -13.26 -25.84 8.47
CA LYS A 23 -13.80 -24.51 8.76
C LYS A 23 -12.83 -23.41 8.32
N VAL A 24 -13.38 -22.43 7.62
CA VAL A 24 -12.75 -21.16 7.29
C VAL A 24 -12.13 -20.58 8.57
N THR A 25 -10.82 -20.37 8.58
CA THR A 25 -10.14 -19.78 9.74
C THR A 25 -10.64 -18.36 9.98
N GLY A 26 -10.52 -17.84 11.20
CA GLY A 26 -10.90 -16.45 11.52
C GLY A 26 -10.20 -15.42 10.63
N MET A 27 -8.92 -15.66 10.30
CA MET A 27 -8.15 -14.81 9.37
C MET A 27 -8.68 -14.86 7.94
N GLN A 28 -9.15 -16.01 7.45
CA GLN A 28 -9.76 -16.12 6.12
C GLN A 28 -11.13 -15.44 6.06
N THR A 29 -11.90 -15.51 7.15
CA THR A 29 -13.19 -14.81 7.26
C THR A 29 -13.04 -13.30 7.30
N MET A 30 -11.97 -12.81 7.95
CA MET A 30 -11.60 -11.40 7.90
C MET A 30 -11.18 -10.99 6.48
N ALA A 31 -10.30 -11.76 5.86
CA ALA A 31 -9.81 -11.48 4.51
C ALA A 31 -10.94 -11.40 3.46
N SER A 32 -11.91 -12.32 3.52
CA SER A 32 -13.04 -12.36 2.59
C SER A 32 -13.99 -11.16 2.73
N LYS A 33 -13.97 -10.48 3.88
CA LYS A 33 -14.77 -9.26 4.13
C LYS A 33 -13.98 -7.97 3.85
N MET A 34 -12.67 -7.99 4.04
CA MET A 34 -11.84 -6.76 3.97
C MET A 34 -11.41 -6.37 2.56
N TRP A 35 -11.36 -7.29 1.61
CA TRP A 35 -10.84 -6.97 0.28
C TRP A 35 -11.67 -5.91 -0.47
N VAL A 36 -13.01 -6.03 -0.46
CA VAL A 36 -13.93 -5.08 -1.12
C VAL A 36 -13.76 -3.65 -0.59
N PRO A 37 -13.89 -3.37 0.72
CA PRO A 37 -13.79 -2.02 1.23
C PRO A 37 -12.41 -1.41 0.97
N LEU A 38 -11.32 -2.19 1.07
CA LEU A 38 -9.97 -1.69 0.79
C LEU A 38 -9.80 -1.29 -0.68
N LEU A 39 -10.29 -2.11 -1.63
CA LEU A 39 -10.27 -1.76 -3.04
C LEU A 39 -11.11 -0.50 -3.32
N GLY A 40 -12.33 -0.46 -2.78
CA GLY A 40 -13.25 0.67 -2.99
C GLY A 40 -12.71 1.97 -2.42
N MET A 41 -12.25 1.98 -1.17
CA MET A 41 -11.64 3.15 -0.54
C MET A 41 -10.35 3.57 -1.25
N GLY A 42 -9.50 2.61 -1.62
CA GLY A 42 -8.27 2.89 -2.35
C GLY A 42 -8.53 3.58 -3.69
N PHE A 43 -9.49 3.06 -4.46
CA PHE A 43 -9.91 3.67 -5.72
C PHE A 43 -10.50 5.08 -5.52
N MET A 44 -11.38 5.25 -4.53
CA MET A 44 -11.98 6.54 -4.20
C MET A 44 -10.92 7.58 -3.84
N ILE A 45 -9.90 7.22 -3.07
CA ILE A 45 -8.79 8.13 -2.75
C ILE A 45 -8.04 8.57 -4.00
N VAL A 46 -7.75 7.65 -4.92
CA VAL A 46 -7.05 7.99 -6.17
C VAL A 46 -7.93 8.89 -7.05
N ALA A 47 -9.23 8.64 -7.11
CA ALA A 47 -10.19 9.48 -7.83
C ALA A 47 -10.27 10.90 -7.24
N ILE A 48 -10.33 11.02 -5.91
CA ILE A 48 -10.27 12.32 -5.22
C ILE A 48 -8.95 13.03 -5.53
N ALA A 49 -7.83 12.31 -5.49
CA ALA A 49 -6.52 12.89 -5.79
C ALA A 49 -6.40 13.36 -7.25
N PHE A 50 -7.12 12.75 -8.18
CA PHE A 50 -7.25 13.22 -9.56
C PHE A 50 -8.02 14.55 -9.61
N ILE A 51 -9.18 14.65 -8.93
CA ILE A 51 -9.96 15.90 -8.84
C ILE A 51 -9.13 17.03 -8.24
N VAL A 52 -8.43 16.77 -7.13
CA VAL A 52 -7.52 17.76 -6.51
C VAL A 52 -6.43 18.17 -7.48
N GLY A 53 -5.94 17.24 -8.31
CA GLY A 53 -5.00 17.55 -9.39
C GLY A 53 -5.57 18.53 -10.43
N LEU A 54 -6.84 18.38 -10.82
CA LEU A 54 -7.51 19.32 -11.73
C LEU A 54 -7.63 20.72 -11.11
N VAL A 55 -8.04 20.79 -9.84
CA VAL A 55 -8.11 22.07 -9.09
C VAL A 55 -6.72 22.72 -9.01
N THR A 56 -5.69 21.93 -8.70
CA THR A 56 -4.30 22.39 -8.63
C THR A 56 -3.80 22.90 -9.98
N SER A 57 -4.19 22.23 -11.07
CA SER A 57 -3.88 22.67 -12.44
C SER A 57 -4.52 24.02 -12.76
N SER A 58 -5.78 24.23 -12.38
CA SER A 58 -6.47 25.52 -12.56
C SER A 58 -5.77 26.63 -11.78
N VAL A 59 -5.49 26.40 -10.50
CA VAL A 59 -4.80 27.37 -9.63
C VAL A 59 -3.39 27.69 -10.16
N ALA A 60 -2.67 26.69 -10.68
CA ALA A 60 -1.39 26.91 -11.32
C ALA A 60 -1.53 27.78 -12.58
N GLY A 61 -2.56 27.52 -13.41
CA GLY A 61 -2.88 28.33 -14.58
C GLY A 61 -3.03 29.81 -14.22
N ASP A 62 -3.88 30.11 -13.23
CA ASP A 62 -4.11 31.48 -12.75
C ASP A 62 -2.83 32.10 -12.17
N TYR A 63 -2.13 31.35 -11.31
CA TYR A 63 -0.92 31.82 -10.64
C TYR A 63 0.14 32.24 -11.66
N PHE A 64 0.38 31.45 -12.70
CA PHE A 64 1.43 31.72 -13.69
C PHE A 64 1.06 32.75 -14.76
N THR A 65 -0.15 33.32 -14.74
CA THR A 65 -0.47 34.51 -15.56
C THR A 65 0.27 35.76 -15.08
N ALA A 66 0.59 35.83 -13.79
CA ALA A 66 1.32 36.95 -13.20
C ALA A 66 2.82 36.86 -13.50
N SER A 67 3.43 38.02 -13.73
CA SER A 67 4.89 38.11 -13.91
C SER A 67 5.62 37.55 -12.69
N LYS A 68 6.83 37.01 -12.89
CA LYS A 68 7.64 36.49 -11.77
C LYS A 68 7.84 37.54 -10.68
N LEU A 69 8.14 38.79 -11.05
CA LEU A 69 8.36 39.88 -10.11
C LEU A 69 7.10 40.13 -9.26
N THR A 70 5.91 40.12 -9.87
CA THR A 70 4.64 40.27 -9.16
C THR A 70 4.37 39.11 -8.20
N ARG A 71 4.68 37.86 -8.62
CA ARG A 71 4.49 36.67 -7.79
C ARG A 71 5.41 36.66 -6.57
N GLU A 72 6.68 37.00 -6.76
CA GLU A 72 7.67 37.00 -5.68
C GLU A 72 7.47 38.16 -4.70
N ALA A 73 6.91 39.29 -5.16
CA ALA A 73 6.56 40.44 -4.32
C ALA A 73 5.19 40.34 -3.66
N ALA A 74 4.45 39.24 -3.88
CA ALA A 74 3.10 39.06 -3.36
C ALA A 74 3.09 39.11 -1.82
N VAL A 75 2.30 40.03 -1.26
CA VAL A 75 2.18 40.21 0.20
C VAL A 75 1.40 39.04 0.80
N THR A 76 1.70 38.70 2.05
CA THR A 76 0.99 37.66 2.81
C THR A 76 -0.52 37.83 2.78
N GLY A 77 -1.23 36.74 2.53
CA GLY A 77 -2.70 36.73 2.44
C GLY A 77 -3.26 37.25 1.12
N SER A 78 -2.41 37.74 0.20
CA SER A 78 -2.86 38.06 -1.16
C SER A 78 -3.25 36.79 -1.93
N THR A 79 -4.03 36.97 -3.01
CA THR A 79 -4.42 35.87 -3.89
C THR A 79 -3.19 35.12 -4.43
N LEU A 80 -2.15 35.83 -4.89
CA LEU A 80 -0.94 35.18 -5.43
C LEU A 80 -0.16 34.40 -4.35
N ALA A 81 -0.04 34.95 -3.13
CA ALA A 81 0.63 34.27 -2.02
C ALA A 81 -0.13 33.00 -1.58
N THR A 82 -1.45 33.09 -1.47
CA THR A 82 -2.31 31.94 -1.10
C THR A 82 -2.34 30.86 -2.19
N GLN A 83 -2.32 31.25 -3.47
CA GLN A 83 -2.18 30.32 -4.58
C GLN A 83 -0.84 29.59 -4.52
N GLN A 84 0.27 30.30 -4.33
CA GLN A 84 1.59 29.67 -4.17
C GLN A 84 1.63 28.72 -2.97
N ALA A 85 1.12 29.16 -1.83
CA ALA A 85 1.01 28.35 -0.63
C ALA A 85 0.21 27.07 -0.86
N PHE A 86 -0.92 27.18 -1.56
CA PHE A 86 -1.74 26.03 -1.94
C PHE A 86 -0.98 25.06 -2.85
N LEU A 87 -0.31 25.56 -3.89
CA LEU A 87 0.48 24.73 -4.81
C LEU A 87 1.60 23.97 -4.09
N GLU A 88 2.39 24.66 -3.27
CA GLU A 88 3.52 24.05 -2.57
C GLU A 88 3.10 23.10 -1.45
N SER A 89 2.02 23.43 -0.72
CA SER A 89 1.40 22.53 0.24
C SER A 89 0.89 21.25 -0.43
N THR A 90 0.22 21.38 -1.57
CA THR A 90 -0.36 20.25 -2.31
C THR A 90 0.70 19.29 -2.84
N LYS A 91 1.86 19.80 -3.28
CA LYS A 91 3.01 18.96 -3.68
C LYS A 91 3.51 18.02 -2.58
N ILE A 92 3.24 18.33 -1.31
CA ILE A 92 3.70 17.53 -0.16
C ILE A 92 2.73 16.41 0.19
N TRP A 93 1.47 16.75 0.49
CA TRP A 93 0.51 15.78 1.00
C TRP A 93 -0.12 14.93 -0.11
N LEU A 94 -0.37 15.51 -1.29
CA LEU A 94 -1.12 14.84 -2.34
C LEU A 94 -0.41 13.55 -2.83
N PRO A 95 0.92 13.50 -3.00
CA PRO A 95 1.59 12.24 -3.29
C PRO A 95 1.37 11.18 -2.20
N ALA A 96 1.54 11.52 -0.92
CA ALA A 96 1.35 10.56 0.17
C ALA A 96 -0.10 10.02 0.20
N PHE A 97 -1.07 10.89 -0.05
CA PHE A 97 -2.48 10.51 -0.17
C PHE A 97 -2.73 9.54 -1.34
N LYS A 98 -2.18 9.82 -2.54
CA LYS A 98 -2.26 8.90 -3.69
C LYS A 98 -1.65 7.54 -3.39
N PHE A 99 -0.45 7.53 -2.82
CA PHE A 99 0.27 6.30 -2.49
C PHE A 99 -0.45 5.49 -1.41
N PHE A 100 -1.10 6.14 -0.44
CA PHE A 100 -1.95 5.46 0.52
C PHE A 100 -3.18 4.81 -0.14
N GLY A 101 -3.83 5.51 -1.08
CA GLY A 101 -4.93 4.94 -1.88
C GLY A 101 -4.50 3.72 -2.69
N ILE A 102 -3.39 3.82 -3.43
CA ILE A 102 -2.80 2.68 -4.15
C ILE A 102 -2.43 1.56 -3.18
N GLY A 103 -1.86 1.90 -2.03
CA GLY A 103 -1.53 0.95 -0.97
C GLY A 103 -2.73 0.15 -0.50
N MET A 104 -3.87 0.83 -0.25
CA MET A 104 -5.13 0.16 0.09
C MET A 104 -5.64 -0.74 -1.04
N MET A 105 -5.50 -0.32 -2.30
CA MET A 105 -5.87 -1.19 -3.43
C MET A 105 -5.02 -2.47 -3.45
N LEU A 106 -3.69 -2.34 -3.31
CA LEU A 106 -2.78 -3.50 -3.25
C LEU A 106 -3.02 -4.36 -2.01
N GLY A 107 -3.36 -3.76 -0.87
CA GLY A 107 -3.79 -4.47 0.34
C GLY A 107 -5.08 -5.26 0.10
N GLY A 108 -6.06 -4.67 -0.59
CA GLY A 108 -7.30 -5.35 -1.02
C GLY A 108 -7.01 -6.55 -1.93
N VAL A 109 -6.13 -6.40 -2.92
CA VAL A 109 -5.65 -7.51 -3.76
C VAL A 109 -5.01 -8.61 -2.92
N THR A 110 -4.22 -8.23 -1.90
CA THR A 110 -3.56 -9.21 -1.02
C THR A 110 -4.56 -10.00 -0.18
N PHE A 111 -5.60 -9.35 0.36
CA PHE A 111 -6.69 -10.05 1.05
C PHE A 111 -7.50 -10.96 0.10
N LEU A 112 -7.69 -10.56 -1.15
CA LEU A 112 -8.31 -11.41 -2.16
C LEU A 112 -7.47 -12.67 -2.41
N LEU A 113 -6.15 -12.53 -2.57
CA LEU A 113 -5.24 -13.67 -2.72
C LEU A 113 -5.26 -14.61 -1.49
N ALA A 114 -5.34 -14.05 -0.28
CA ALA A 114 -5.48 -14.84 0.94
C ALA A 114 -6.80 -15.63 0.97
N THR A 115 -7.88 -15.03 0.46
CA THR A 115 -9.20 -15.68 0.32
C THR A 115 -9.14 -16.82 -0.69
N ILE A 116 -8.50 -16.60 -1.85
CA ILE A 116 -8.27 -17.63 -2.88
C ILE A 116 -7.47 -18.79 -2.30
N LEU A 117 -6.37 -18.51 -1.60
CA LEU A 117 -5.54 -19.54 -0.96
C LEU A 117 -6.35 -20.36 0.06
N GLY A 118 -7.23 -19.70 0.82
CA GLY A 118 -8.13 -20.39 1.74
C GLY A 118 -9.11 -21.33 1.04
N ALA A 119 -9.78 -20.83 0.00
CA ALA A 119 -10.72 -21.61 -0.81
C ALA A 119 -10.05 -22.81 -1.49
N LEU A 120 -8.81 -22.66 -1.97
CA LEU A 120 -8.05 -23.76 -2.55
C LEU A 120 -7.77 -24.85 -1.52
N ARG A 121 -7.37 -24.48 -0.30
CA ARG A 121 -7.08 -25.46 0.76
C ARG A 121 -8.33 -26.23 1.20
N THR A 122 -9.45 -25.54 1.40
CA THR A 122 -10.70 -26.19 1.79
C THR A 122 -11.28 -27.03 0.64
N GLY A 123 -11.25 -26.51 -0.59
CA GLY A 123 -11.73 -27.22 -1.77
C GLY A 123 -10.93 -28.50 -2.04
N GLY A 124 -9.60 -28.45 -1.97
CA GLY A 124 -8.77 -29.65 -2.12
C GLY A 124 -8.95 -30.67 -1.00
N GLY A 125 -9.36 -30.25 0.20
CA GLY A 125 -9.73 -31.18 1.27
C GLY A 125 -11.05 -31.90 0.98
N ALA A 126 -12.08 -31.15 0.56
CA ALA A 126 -13.38 -31.70 0.20
C ALA A 126 -13.30 -32.69 -0.96
N VAL A 127 -12.41 -32.47 -1.95
CA VAL A 127 -12.20 -33.43 -3.05
C VAL A 127 -11.57 -34.74 -2.55
N GLN A 128 -10.60 -34.67 -1.63
CA GLN A 128 -10.00 -35.87 -1.04
C GLN A 128 -11.02 -36.68 -0.23
N GLU A 129 -11.87 -35.99 0.55
CA GLU A 129 -12.96 -36.60 1.32
C GLU A 129 -14.00 -37.28 0.40
N ALA A 130 -14.37 -36.62 -0.70
CA ALA A 130 -15.30 -37.17 -1.69
C ALA A 130 -14.76 -38.43 -2.40
N LEU A 131 -13.43 -38.54 -2.51
CA LEU A 131 -12.76 -39.74 -3.04
C LEU A 131 -12.56 -40.84 -1.99
N GLY A 132 -13.08 -40.66 -0.77
CA GLY A 132 -12.98 -41.64 0.32
C GLY A 132 -11.58 -41.76 0.90
N SER A 133 -10.71 -40.78 0.65
CA SER A 133 -9.33 -40.76 1.15
C SER A 133 -9.22 -39.94 2.43
N GLU A 134 -8.25 -40.28 3.28
CA GLU A 134 -7.85 -39.41 4.39
C GLU A 134 -7.37 -38.06 3.85
N VAL A 135 -7.99 -36.98 4.32
CA VAL A 135 -7.66 -35.62 3.90
C VAL A 135 -6.28 -35.25 4.44
N ARG A 136 -5.33 -35.04 3.53
CA ARG A 136 -4.03 -34.47 3.86
C ARG A 136 -3.97 -33.03 3.37
N ILE A 137 -3.24 -32.18 4.10
CA ILE A 137 -2.93 -30.83 3.66
C ILE A 137 -1.44 -30.56 3.84
N ILE A 138 -0.86 -29.83 2.89
CA ILE A 138 0.53 -29.37 2.99
C ILE A 138 0.72 -28.48 4.23
N GLN A 139 1.85 -28.64 4.91
CA GLN A 139 2.22 -27.71 5.98
C GLN A 139 2.25 -26.27 5.45
N THR A 140 1.82 -25.31 6.27
CA THR A 140 1.79 -23.90 5.86
C THR A 140 3.22 -23.41 5.55
N PRO A 141 3.54 -23.05 4.29
CA PRO A 141 4.90 -22.67 3.93
C PRO A 141 5.28 -21.34 4.58
N MET A 142 6.57 -21.08 4.79
CA MET A 142 7.04 -19.81 5.39
C MET A 142 6.57 -18.58 4.62
N THR A 143 6.45 -18.68 3.29
CA THR A 143 5.91 -17.61 2.44
C THR A 143 4.48 -17.21 2.81
N ALA A 144 3.66 -18.15 3.28
CA ALA A 144 2.29 -17.91 3.75
C ALA A 144 2.26 -17.13 5.07
N LYS A 145 3.32 -17.23 5.89
CA LYS A 145 3.46 -16.47 7.14
C LYS A 145 4.07 -15.09 6.90
N ALA A 146 4.94 -14.97 5.90
CA ALA A 146 5.63 -13.73 5.58
C ALA A 146 4.75 -12.70 4.85
N PHE A 147 3.87 -13.14 3.94
CA PHE A 147 3.08 -12.20 3.13
C PHE A 147 2.16 -11.26 3.95
N PRO A 148 1.47 -11.70 5.03
CA PRO A 148 0.62 -10.80 5.81
C PRO A 148 1.45 -9.76 6.57
N MET A 149 2.65 -10.15 7.04
CA MET A 149 3.57 -9.22 7.71
C MET A 149 4.06 -8.14 6.75
N LEU A 150 4.47 -8.52 5.53
CA LEU A 150 4.89 -7.56 4.49
C LEU A 150 3.74 -6.64 4.08
N MET A 151 2.52 -7.16 3.99
CA MET A 151 1.34 -6.36 3.70
C MET A 151 1.09 -5.32 4.79
N MET A 152 1.08 -5.75 6.06
CA MET A 152 0.89 -4.84 7.20
C MET A 152 1.99 -3.77 7.24
N MET A 153 3.25 -4.17 7.05
CA MET A 153 4.37 -3.24 6.99
C MET A 153 4.18 -2.20 5.89
N GLY A 154 3.84 -2.63 4.67
CA GLY A 154 3.61 -1.72 3.55
C GLY A 154 2.47 -0.73 3.81
N MET A 155 1.36 -1.21 4.36
CA MET A 155 0.22 -0.35 4.74
C MET A 155 0.59 0.65 5.84
N MET A 156 1.32 0.22 6.86
CA MET A 156 1.78 1.09 7.94
C MET A 156 2.72 2.18 7.46
N LEU A 157 3.69 1.83 6.60
CA LEU A 157 4.63 2.80 6.03
C LEU A 157 3.89 3.88 5.24
N MET A 158 2.86 3.50 4.47
CA MET A 158 2.03 4.46 3.74
C MET A 158 1.19 5.34 4.65
N MET A 159 0.63 4.76 5.72
CA MET A 159 -0.12 5.50 6.71
C MET A 159 0.77 6.52 7.43
N ILE A 160 1.97 6.12 7.84
CA ILE A 160 2.98 7.01 8.46
C ILE A 160 3.35 8.13 7.48
N ALA A 161 3.59 7.80 6.21
CA ALA A 161 3.89 8.81 5.19
C ALA A 161 2.76 9.84 5.07
N LEU A 162 1.49 9.41 5.09
CA LEU A 162 0.36 10.33 5.05
C LEU A 162 0.25 11.18 6.33
N ILE A 163 0.38 10.56 7.51
CA ILE A 163 0.32 11.24 8.81
C ILE A 163 1.39 12.32 8.91
N VAL A 164 2.60 12.07 8.41
CA VAL A 164 3.69 13.06 8.41
C VAL A 164 3.44 14.14 7.35
N ALA A 165 2.91 13.78 6.18
CA ALA A 165 2.74 14.73 5.09
C ALA A 165 1.71 15.83 5.40
N ILE A 166 0.66 15.53 6.18
CA ILE A 166 -0.40 16.50 6.54
C ILE A 166 0.13 17.72 7.34
N PRO A 167 0.81 17.53 8.50
CA PRO A 167 1.37 18.66 9.25
C PRO A 167 2.47 19.37 8.47
N THR A 168 3.32 18.65 7.72
CA THR A 168 4.33 19.28 6.86
C THR A 168 3.70 20.12 5.74
N ALA A 169 2.57 19.70 5.18
CA ALA A 169 1.81 20.48 4.21
C ALA A 169 1.21 21.75 4.83
N THR A 170 0.77 21.69 6.09
CA THR A 170 0.28 22.86 6.83
C THR A 170 1.41 23.85 7.09
N LEU A 171 2.58 23.37 7.53
CA LEU A 171 3.79 24.18 7.69
C LEU A 171 4.22 24.80 6.35
N SER A 172 4.20 24.03 5.27
CA SER A 172 4.51 24.52 3.93
C SER A 172 3.54 25.58 3.45
N TYR A 173 2.24 25.43 3.72
CA TYR A 173 1.27 26.47 3.40
C TYR A 173 1.60 27.77 4.12
N SER A 174 1.82 27.71 5.44
CA SER A 174 2.19 28.88 6.24
C SER A 174 3.48 29.53 5.74
N TYR A 175 4.52 28.72 5.47
CA TYR A 175 5.80 29.20 4.94
C TYR A 175 5.63 29.94 3.60
N TRP A 176 4.97 29.32 2.62
CA TRP A 176 4.83 29.88 1.27
C TRP A 176 3.77 30.98 1.13
N ASN A 177 2.98 31.23 2.17
CA ASN A 177 2.10 32.40 2.22
C ASN A 177 2.87 33.70 2.59
N HIS A 178 4.19 33.65 2.72
CA HIS A 178 5.03 34.83 2.89
C HIS A 178 5.51 35.38 1.54
N SER A 179 5.76 36.69 1.50
CA SER A 179 6.41 37.32 0.35
C SER A 179 7.81 36.75 0.16
N ILE A 180 8.09 36.23 -1.04
CA ILE A 180 9.42 35.70 -1.36
C ILE A 180 10.46 36.81 -1.29
N ALA A 181 10.18 37.95 -1.93
CA ALA A 181 11.13 39.04 -2.10
C ALA A 181 11.46 39.75 -0.79
N THR A 182 10.47 39.93 0.09
CA THR A 182 10.63 40.79 1.28
C THR A 182 10.71 40.03 2.60
N GLN A 183 10.37 38.73 2.63
CA GLN A 183 10.36 37.95 3.87
C GLN A 183 11.16 36.65 3.77
N LEU A 184 10.97 35.84 2.71
CA LEU A 184 11.65 34.54 2.61
C LEU A 184 13.12 34.66 2.22
N ASN A 185 13.43 35.37 1.13
CA ASN A 185 14.81 35.55 0.66
C ASN A 185 15.71 36.33 1.64
N PRO A 186 15.25 37.45 2.26
CA PRO A 186 16.05 38.18 3.23
C PRO A 186 15.98 37.60 4.66
N ALA A 187 15.42 36.40 4.85
CA ALA A 187 15.29 35.79 6.16
C ALA A 187 16.67 35.65 6.85
N LEU A 188 16.76 36.14 8.09
CA LEU A 188 17.99 36.11 8.87
C LEU A 188 18.31 34.70 9.36
N ALA A 189 19.60 34.41 9.54
CA ALA A 189 20.06 33.17 10.15
C ALA A 189 19.44 32.97 11.54
N GLY A 190 18.95 31.76 11.82
CA GLY A 190 18.27 31.44 13.08
C GLY A 190 16.83 31.98 13.19
N SER A 191 16.26 32.53 12.12
CA SER A 191 14.85 32.89 12.10
C SER A 191 13.95 31.65 11.96
N GLY A 192 12.76 31.69 12.59
CA GLY A 192 11.79 30.59 12.49
C GLY A 192 11.31 30.29 11.05
N ILE A 193 11.46 31.25 10.12
CA ILE A 193 11.18 31.02 8.68
C ILE A 193 12.18 30.01 8.09
N LEU A 194 13.48 30.15 8.41
CA LEU A 194 14.50 29.22 7.94
C LEU A 194 14.38 27.86 8.63
N ASP A 195 13.99 27.82 9.90
CA ASP A 195 13.71 26.56 10.62
C ASP A 195 12.55 25.78 9.98
N ASN A 196 11.48 26.49 9.59
CA ASN A 196 10.37 25.92 8.84
C ASN A 196 10.85 25.37 7.49
N LEU A 197 11.66 26.13 6.74
CA LEU A 197 12.23 25.68 5.47
C LEU A 197 13.10 24.42 5.64
N ALA A 198 13.95 24.39 6.66
CA ALA A 198 14.80 23.25 6.98
C ALA A 198 13.95 22.01 7.30
N THR A 199 12.90 22.18 8.12
CA THR A 199 11.96 21.10 8.47
C THR A 199 11.24 20.57 7.23
N ILE A 200 10.70 21.44 6.39
CA ILE A 200 9.99 21.06 5.16
C ILE A 200 10.91 20.28 4.21
N ASN A 201 12.14 20.77 3.98
CA ASN A 201 13.08 20.12 3.06
C ASN A 201 13.59 18.80 3.62
N SER A 202 13.95 18.75 4.90
CA SER A 202 14.39 17.52 5.57
C SER A 202 13.33 16.42 5.46
N ILE A 203 12.06 16.75 5.77
CA ILE A 203 10.96 15.78 5.68
C ILE A 203 10.74 15.32 4.24
N LYS A 204 10.72 16.25 3.26
CA LYS A 204 10.53 15.91 1.84
C LYS A 204 11.54 14.87 1.35
N LEU A 205 12.79 14.94 1.79
CA LEU A 205 13.88 14.08 1.33
C LEU A 205 13.66 12.60 1.66
N TRP A 206 13.22 12.27 2.88
CA TRP A 206 13.01 10.87 3.27
C TRP A 206 11.57 10.39 3.06
N LEU A 207 10.60 11.31 2.96
CA LEU A 207 9.21 10.94 2.72
C LEU A 207 9.02 10.25 1.36
N ALA A 208 9.76 10.67 0.34
CA ALA A 208 9.77 10.04 -0.98
C ALA A 208 10.18 8.55 -0.93
N PRO A 209 11.39 8.19 -0.46
CA PRO A 209 11.80 6.80 -0.36
C PRO A 209 10.93 5.98 0.62
N LEU A 210 10.39 6.57 1.70
CA LEU A 210 9.47 5.86 2.60
C LEU A 210 8.24 5.32 1.87
N LYS A 211 7.63 6.12 0.99
CA LYS A 211 6.48 5.68 0.17
C LYS A 211 6.86 4.53 -0.76
N PHE A 212 8.03 4.61 -1.40
CA PHE A 212 8.50 3.52 -2.27
C PHE A 212 8.82 2.24 -1.49
N LEU A 213 9.35 2.35 -0.27
CA LEU A 213 9.52 1.21 0.62
C LEU A 213 8.18 0.56 0.98
N GLY A 214 7.16 1.37 1.26
CA GLY A 214 5.79 0.90 1.47
C GLY A 214 5.23 0.13 0.26
N MET A 215 5.41 0.67 -0.95
CA MET A 215 4.99 0.00 -2.20
C MET A 215 5.72 -1.32 -2.40
N ALA A 216 7.05 -1.31 -2.27
CA ALA A 216 7.89 -2.48 -2.45
C ALA A 216 7.49 -3.60 -1.50
N SER A 217 7.16 -3.26 -0.25
CA SER A 217 6.67 -4.21 0.75
C SER A 217 5.35 -4.87 0.33
N LEU A 218 4.40 -4.09 -0.19
CA LEU A 218 3.12 -4.62 -0.69
C LEU A 218 3.33 -5.53 -1.91
N PHE A 219 4.13 -5.11 -2.89
CA PHE A 219 4.44 -5.93 -4.07
C PHE A 219 5.17 -7.22 -3.69
N ALA A 220 6.13 -7.15 -2.76
CA ALA A 220 6.81 -8.34 -2.24
C ALA A 220 5.82 -9.29 -1.56
N GLY A 221 4.89 -8.75 -0.76
CA GLY A 221 3.80 -9.53 -0.15
C GLY A 221 2.94 -10.25 -1.19
N ILE A 222 2.51 -9.54 -2.25
CA ILE A 222 1.75 -10.14 -3.36
C ILE A 222 2.56 -11.26 -4.04
N GLY A 223 3.84 -11.02 -4.32
CA GLY A 223 4.73 -12.02 -4.90
C GLY A 223 4.84 -13.29 -4.06
N LEU A 224 4.98 -13.15 -2.74
CA LEU A 224 5.01 -14.29 -1.81
C LEU A 224 3.67 -15.02 -1.76
N ALA A 225 2.54 -14.32 -1.75
CA ALA A 225 1.22 -14.92 -1.76
C ALA A 225 0.99 -15.76 -3.02
N LEU A 226 1.39 -15.24 -4.19
CA LEU A 226 1.33 -15.99 -5.46
C LEU A 226 2.25 -17.21 -5.44
N ALA A 227 3.47 -17.09 -4.92
CA ALA A 227 4.38 -18.22 -4.77
C ALA A 227 3.80 -19.31 -3.84
N THR A 228 3.13 -18.92 -2.76
CA THR A 228 2.40 -19.85 -1.90
C THR A 228 1.28 -20.57 -2.66
N ILE A 229 0.47 -19.85 -3.45
CA ILE A 229 -0.62 -20.43 -4.24
C ILE A 229 -0.07 -21.47 -5.23
N VAL A 230 1.00 -21.15 -5.96
CA VAL A 230 1.63 -22.10 -6.90
C VAL A 230 2.10 -23.37 -6.19
N ARG A 231 2.72 -23.24 -5.00
CA ARG A 231 3.16 -24.41 -4.22
C ARG A 231 1.99 -25.28 -3.78
N VAL A 232 0.91 -24.67 -3.29
CA VAL A 232 -0.29 -25.40 -2.87
C VAL A 232 -0.95 -26.13 -4.04
N LEU A 233 -1.09 -25.47 -5.19
CA LEU A 233 -1.69 -26.08 -6.38
C LEU A 233 -0.88 -27.28 -6.91
N ARG A 234 0.45 -27.16 -6.95
CA ARG A 234 1.33 -28.26 -7.37
C ARG A 234 1.20 -29.48 -6.47
N TRP A 235 1.18 -29.24 -5.16
CA TRP A 235 1.00 -30.31 -4.17
C TRP A 235 -0.37 -30.98 -4.31
N GLN A 236 -1.46 -30.18 -4.42
CA GLN A 236 -2.81 -30.71 -4.60
C GLN A 236 -2.94 -31.53 -5.88
N SER A 237 -2.35 -31.08 -6.98
CA SER A 237 -2.34 -31.83 -8.23
C SER A 237 -1.62 -33.17 -8.09
N GLY A 238 -0.43 -33.20 -7.48
CA GLY A 238 0.30 -34.45 -7.24
C GLY A 238 -0.51 -35.43 -6.39
N ARG A 239 -1.15 -34.93 -5.33
CA ARG A 239 -1.98 -35.75 -4.45
C ARG A 239 -3.19 -36.35 -5.16
N LEU A 240 -3.85 -35.59 -6.04
CA LEU A 240 -4.96 -36.12 -6.85
C LEU A 240 -4.51 -37.24 -7.79
N TRP A 241 -3.34 -37.10 -8.42
CA TRP A 241 -2.80 -38.15 -9.26
C TRP A 241 -2.51 -39.44 -8.49
N GLU A 242 -1.98 -39.35 -7.26
CA GLU A 242 -1.76 -40.52 -6.39
C GLU A 242 -3.05 -41.23 -5.99
N MET A 243 -4.18 -40.51 -5.92
CA MET A 243 -5.48 -41.10 -5.56
C MET A 243 -6.18 -41.77 -6.75
N LEU A 244 -5.87 -41.34 -7.96
CA LEU A 244 -6.50 -41.84 -9.19
C LEU A 244 -5.69 -42.95 -9.87
N SER A 245 -4.42 -43.11 -9.50
CA SER A 245 -3.53 -44.19 -9.97
C SER A 245 -3.68 -45.45 -9.14
#